data_AF-A0AAW0AIS5-F1
#
_entry.id   AF-A0AAW0AIS5-F1
#
_cell.length_a   1.000
_cell.length_b   1.000
_cell.length_c   1.000
_cell.angle_alpha   90.00
_cell.angle_beta   90.00
_cell.angle_gamma   90.00
#
_symmetry.space_group_name_H-M   'P 1'
#
loop_
_entity.id
_entity.type
_entity.pdbx_description
1 polymer ?
#
loop_
_entity_poly.entity_id
_entity_poly.type
_entity_poly.pdbx_seq_one_letter_code
_entity_poly.pdbx_strand_id
1 'polypeptide(L)'
;MILLSVYECATNASPDAANGSENVPLSGPPSDLASAALLAQKRPERVDGLQATSAASLVPEIARKRFAEGWRKHVPLNLLTDEACSILNRVAAAKEFDDTYALDGTRGIVPVPKEISMDKERALGFTDWWGAWQRLLDLIRTYVPLELGKWRTHFTYICAHREDSNWAVWAAYDSEVRYRSTVSSLDPAVFHDVIYNAVLKRDWKSSALEELRAELRNSSTTHASSSSTRFHPYNDSNSNSNSNSNSRSKNQFFRKNQNQAPLAITNGENPAGPRCFICGNRDPSHQSRSCDAQNRGDGRPTVLGARSHDGSRVDSEGNRYCFAWNGRRGCQSGAYCRLGHHWCSLCGAQDGSHPAQRCRAV
;
A
#
# COMPACT_ATOMS: atom_id res chain seq x y z
N MET A 1 -2.86 16.54 -28.97
CA MET A 1 -3.55 17.78 -28.55
C MET A 1 -5.04 17.50 -28.50
N ILE A 2 -5.55 17.12 -27.34
CA ILE A 2 -6.99 16.97 -27.10
C ILE A 2 -7.38 18.19 -26.27
N LEU A 3 -8.18 19.07 -26.86
CA LEU A 3 -8.71 20.27 -26.21
C LEU A 3 -9.69 19.83 -25.12
N LEU A 4 -9.26 19.90 -23.85
CA LEU A 4 -10.17 19.79 -22.72
C LEU A 4 -10.96 21.09 -22.62
N SER A 5 -12.25 20.97 -22.93
CA SER A 5 -13.26 22.01 -22.78
C SER A 5 -13.32 22.49 -21.33
N VAL A 6 -13.09 23.78 -21.12
CA VAL A 6 -13.24 24.48 -19.85
C VAL A 6 -14.74 24.75 -19.66
N TYR A 7 -15.38 24.03 -18.76
CA TYR A 7 -16.75 24.34 -18.34
C TYR A 7 -16.70 25.50 -17.33
N GLU A 8 -17.18 26.67 -17.77
CA GLU A 8 -17.47 27.83 -16.92
C GLU A 8 -18.61 27.49 -15.94
N CYS A 9 -18.35 27.74 -14.66
CA CYS A 9 -19.33 27.53 -13.59
C CYS A 9 -20.14 28.82 -13.43
N ALA A 10 -21.36 28.84 -13.96
CA ALA A 10 -22.31 29.93 -13.76
C ALA A 10 -22.70 30.06 -12.27
N THR A 11 -22.55 31.26 -11.74
CA THR A 11 -23.02 31.65 -10.39
C THR A 11 -24.51 32.00 -10.46
N ASN A 12 -25.37 31.18 -9.85
CA ASN A 12 -26.78 31.53 -9.65
C ASN A 12 -26.95 32.29 -8.34
N ALA A 13 -27.50 33.50 -8.44
CA ALA A 13 -27.93 34.34 -7.34
C ALA A 13 -29.25 33.82 -6.71
N SER A 14 -29.39 34.10 -5.42
CA SER A 14 -30.48 33.68 -4.51
C SER A 14 -31.79 34.46 -4.75
N PRO A 15 -32.96 33.91 -4.37
CA PRO A 15 -34.27 34.53 -4.59
C PRO A 15 -34.76 35.34 -3.38
N ASP A 16 -35.59 36.34 -3.65
CA ASP A 16 -36.41 37.09 -2.69
C ASP A 16 -37.90 37.03 -3.09
N ALA A 17 -38.76 37.22 -2.08
CA ALA A 17 -40.23 37.43 -2.08
C ALA A 17 -41.10 36.14 -2.02
N ALA A 18 -41.79 35.86 -0.91
CA ALA A 18 -42.99 36.48 -0.28
C ALA A 18 -44.23 35.60 -0.55
N ASN A 19 -44.76 34.89 0.45
CA ASN A 19 -45.86 35.26 1.36
C ASN A 19 -47.27 35.12 0.73
N GLY A 20 -48.15 34.32 1.36
CA GLY A 20 -49.54 34.16 0.92
C GLY A 20 -50.27 32.99 1.58
N SER A 21 -50.82 33.24 2.77
CA SER A 21 -51.77 32.40 3.50
C SER A 21 -53.18 32.47 2.91
N GLU A 22 -53.90 31.35 2.80
CA GLU A 22 -55.36 31.34 2.92
C GLU A 22 -55.89 29.96 3.37
N ASN A 23 -56.87 30.00 4.27
CA ASN A 23 -57.50 28.91 5.00
C ASN A 23 -58.87 28.54 4.39
N VAL A 24 -59.43 27.40 4.87
CA VAL A 24 -60.88 27.03 5.01
C VAL A 24 -61.50 26.22 3.83
N PRO A 25 -62.49 25.30 4.02
CA PRO A 25 -62.83 24.36 5.12
C PRO A 25 -63.04 22.88 4.69
N LEU A 26 -63.16 22.02 5.73
CA LEU A 26 -63.73 20.65 5.75
C LEU A 26 -65.13 20.51 5.11
N SER A 27 -65.38 19.39 4.42
CA SER A 27 -66.68 18.69 4.39
C SER A 27 -66.55 17.23 3.88
N GLY A 28 -66.86 16.28 4.78
CA GLY A 28 -67.66 15.05 4.56
C GLY A 28 -67.26 13.97 3.53
N PRO A 29 -67.17 12.67 3.92
CA PRO A 29 -66.94 11.56 3.00
C PRO A 29 -68.27 10.95 2.48
N PRO A 30 -68.33 10.52 1.22
CA PRO A 30 -69.23 9.44 0.82
C PRO A 30 -68.45 8.15 0.56
N SER A 31 -68.96 7.11 1.19
CA SER A 31 -68.64 5.71 1.02
C SER A 31 -68.79 5.26 -0.44
N ASP A 32 -67.67 5.07 -1.14
CA ASP A 32 -67.59 4.27 -2.38
C ASP A 32 -66.40 3.29 -2.29
N LEU A 33 -66.41 2.47 -1.23
CA LEU A 33 -65.46 1.38 -1.03
C LEU A 33 -65.96 0.09 -1.70
N ALA A 34 -65.96 0.02 -3.03
CA ALA A 34 -66.09 -1.28 -3.73
C ALA A 34 -65.73 -1.31 -5.23
N SER A 35 -65.26 -0.22 -5.88
CA SER A 35 -64.98 -0.25 -7.33
C SER A 35 -63.63 0.33 -7.78
N ALA A 36 -62.79 0.81 -6.86
CA ALA A 36 -61.48 1.39 -7.20
C ALA A 36 -60.32 0.37 -7.32
N ALA A 37 -60.53 -0.90 -6.94
CA ALA A 37 -59.48 -1.94 -6.96
C ALA A 37 -59.25 -2.58 -8.35
N LEU A 38 -60.03 -2.18 -9.37
CA LEU A 38 -59.93 -2.64 -10.75
C LEU A 38 -59.53 -1.51 -11.72
N LEU A 39 -58.98 -0.40 -11.23
CA LEU A 39 -58.14 0.45 -12.06
C LEU A 39 -56.83 -0.29 -12.32
N ALA A 40 -56.96 -1.19 -13.30
CA ALA A 40 -55.94 -1.70 -14.20
C ALA A 40 -54.65 -0.89 -14.07
N GLN A 41 -53.56 -1.61 -13.87
CA GLN A 41 -52.19 -1.15 -14.04
C GLN A 41 -52.07 -0.37 -15.36
N LYS A 42 -52.45 0.91 -15.36
CA LYS A 42 -52.35 1.78 -16.51
C LYS A 42 -50.86 1.96 -16.69
N ARG A 43 -50.36 1.38 -17.77
CA ARG A 43 -48.99 1.63 -18.24
C ARG A 43 -48.76 3.15 -18.15
N PRO A 44 -47.67 3.61 -17.52
CA PRO A 44 -47.39 5.04 -17.40
C PRO A 44 -47.51 5.74 -18.76
N GLU A 45 -48.02 6.96 -18.75
CA GLU A 45 -48.13 7.79 -19.96
C GLU A 45 -46.75 7.92 -20.60
N ARG A 46 -46.67 7.66 -21.91
CA ARG A 46 -45.41 7.78 -22.65
C ARG A 46 -45.13 9.26 -22.85
N VAL A 47 -43.97 9.70 -22.39
CA VAL A 47 -43.48 11.06 -22.65
C VAL A 47 -42.60 11.00 -23.89
N ASP A 48 -43.05 11.60 -24.99
CA ASP A 48 -42.28 11.64 -26.24
C ASP A 48 -40.93 12.33 -26.00
N GLY A 49 -39.84 11.69 -26.46
CA GLY A 49 -38.47 12.17 -26.27
C GLY A 49 -37.83 11.78 -24.92
N LEU A 50 -38.57 11.19 -23.98
CA LEU A 50 -37.98 10.69 -22.74
C LEU A 50 -37.11 9.45 -23.04
N GLN A 51 -35.80 9.66 -23.05
CA GLN A 51 -34.84 8.57 -23.20
C GLN A 51 -34.70 7.83 -21.88
N ALA A 52 -34.75 6.50 -21.93
CA ALA A 52 -34.48 5.67 -20.76
C ALA A 52 -33.05 5.95 -20.30
N THR A 53 -32.91 6.57 -19.12
CA THR A 53 -31.60 6.72 -18.49
C THR A 53 -31.10 5.31 -18.17
N SER A 54 -29.93 4.94 -18.68
CA SER A 54 -29.37 3.61 -18.43
C SER A 54 -29.24 3.37 -16.93
N ALA A 55 -30.05 2.48 -16.38
CA ALA A 55 -30.05 2.11 -14.96
C ALA A 55 -28.67 1.57 -14.50
N ALA A 56 -27.81 1.15 -15.43
CA ALA A 56 -26.44 0.73 -15.17
C ALA A 56 -25.54 1.86 -14.63
N SER A 57 -25.98 3.12 -14.71
CA SER A 57 -25.21 4.27 -14.23
C SER A 57 -25.61 4.76 -12.83
N LEU A 58 -26.65 4.18 -12.21
CA LEU A 58 -27.07 4.60 -10.88
C LEU A 58 -26.07 4.15 -9.84
N VAL A 59 -25.66 5.08 -8.98
CA VAL A 59 -24.79 4.78 -7.83
C VAL A 59 -25.50 3.77 -6.91
N PRO A 60 -24.83 2.73 -6.39
CA PRO A 60 -25.45 1.76 -5.49
C PRO A 60 -26.02 2.40 -4.21
N GLU A 61 -27.16 1.89 -3.74
CA GLU A 61 -27.84 2.38 -2.53
C GLU A 61 -26.94 2.36 -1.28
N ILE A 62 -26.07 1.36 -1.17
CA ILE A 62 -25.10 1.27 -0.05
C ILE A 62 -24.15 2.47 0.01
N ALA A 63 -23.71 3.00 -1.14
CA ALA A 63 -22.85 4.17 -1.19
C ALA A 63 -23.67 5.44 -0.87
N ARG A 64 -24.88 5.57 -1.43
CA ARG A 64 -25.79 6.68 -1.11
C ARG A 64 -26.08 6.78 0.39
N LYS A 65 -26.42 5.66 1.03
CA LYS A 65 -26.69 5.62 2.49
C LYS A 65 -25.48 6.07 3.31
N ARG A 66 -24.28 5.59 2.98
CA ARG A 66 -23.04 6.01 3.68
C ARG A 66 -22.80 7.52 3.57
N PHE A 67 -23.11 8.12 2.42
CA PHE A 67 -23.00 9.57 2.23
C PHE A 67 -24.11 10.35 2.94
N ALA A 68 -25.35 9.86 2.89
CA ALA A 68 -26.47 10.44 3.64
C ALA A 68 -26.23 10.45 5.16
N GLU A 69 -25.48 9.47 5.68
CA GLU A 69 -25.03 9.39 7.07
C GLU A 69 -23.79 10.29 7.38
N GLY A 70 -23.43 11.20 6.47
CA GLY A 70 -22.33 12.15 6.63
C GLY A 70 -20.95 11.60 6.28
N TRP A 71 -20.87 10.58 5.41
CA TRP A 71 -19.63 10.01 4.86
C TRP A 71 -18.56 9.65 5.90
N ARG A 72 -18.98 9.07 7.02
CA ARG A 72 -18.10 8.65 8.13
C ARG A 72 -17.42 7.29 7.91
N LYS A 73 -17.75 6.62 6.82
CA LYS A 73 -17.22 5.30 6.45
C LYS A 73 -16.66 5.37 5.06
N HIS A 74 -15.49 4.75 4.87
CA HIS A 74 -14.85 4.68 3.57
C HIS A 74 -15.78 4.04 2.51
N VAL A 75 -15.82 4.62 1.32
CA VAL A 75 -16.55 4.11 0.15
C VAL A 75 -15.52 3.79 -0.94
N PRO A 76 -15.21 2.50 -1.14
CA PRO A 76 -14.27 2.07 -2.17
C PRO A 76 -14.79 2.39 -3.58
N LEU A 77 -13.92 2.89 -4.46
CA LEU A 77 -14.26 3.23 -5.85
C LEU A 77 -14.62 2.01 -6.68
N ASN A 78 -14.15 0.81 -6.32
CA ASN A 78 -14.54 -0.41 -7.00
C ASN A 78 -16.03 -0.75 -6.80
N LEU A 79 -16.75 -0.09 -5.88
CA LEU A 79 -18.21 -0.15 -5.79
C LEU A 79 -18.91 0.83 -6.73
N LEU A 80 -18.18 1.82 -7.25
CA LEU A 80 -18.68 2.89 -8.10
C LEU A 80 -18.27 2.72 -9.56
N THR A 81 -17.65 1.60 -9.93
CA THR A 81 -17.38 1.25 -11.33
C THR A 81 -18.67 0.87 -12.05
N ASP A 82 -18.67 0.98 -13.38
CA ASP A 82 -19.83 0.65 -14.22
C ASP A 82 -20.30 -0.79 -14.01
N GLU A 83 -19.34 -1.73 -13.95
CA GLU A 83 -19.60 -3.14 -13.68
C GLU A 83 -20.27 -3.33 -12.30
N ALA A 84 -19.70 -2.74 -11.24
CA ALA A 84 -20.23 -2.87 -9.90
C ALA A 84 -21.61 -2.22 -9.76
N CYS A 85 -21.83 -1.04 -10.36
CA CYS A 85 -23.12 -0.37 -10.36
C CYS A 85 -24.18 -1.23 -11.08
N SER A 86 -23.84 -1.79 -12.25
CA SER A 86 -24.72 -2.68 -13.01
C SER A 86 -25.10 -3.93 -12.20
N ILE A 87 -24.14 -4.59 -11.56
CA ILE A 87 -24.38 -5.78 -10.74
C ILE A 87 -25.23 -5.43 -9.50
N LEU A 88 -24.81 -4.43 -8.73
CA LEU A 88 -25.45 -4.09 -7.46
C LEU A 88 -26.86 -3.54 -7.65
N ASN A 89 -27.14 -2.81 -8.73
CA ASN A 89 -28.51 -2.37 -9.03
C ASN A 89 -29.42 -3.52 -9.47
N ARG A 90 -28.88 -4.51 -10.20
CA ARG A 90 -29.63 -5.73 -10.54
C ARG A 90 -29.94 -6.56 -9.29
N VAL A 91 -28.96 -6.73 -8.41
CA VAL A 91 -29.12 -7.48 -7.15
C VAL A 91 -30.06 -6.75 -6.18
N ALA A 92 -29.91 -5.43 -6.02
CA ALA A 92 -30.82 -4.63 -5.20
C ALA A 92 -32.27 -4.68 -5.71
N ALA A 93 -32.46 -4.71 -7.04
CA ALA A 93 -33.77 -4.91 -7.65
C ALA A 93 -34.33 -6.33 -7.40
N ALA A 94 -33.46 -7.33 -7.22
CA ALA A 94 -33.84 -8.71 -6.92
C ALA A 94 -34.25 -8.92 -5.44
N LYS A 95 -34.18 -7.90 -4.57
CA LYS A 95 -34.60 -7.93 -3.14
C LYS A 95 -33.93 -8.98 -2.25
N GLU A 96 -33.14 -9.88 -2.79
CA GLU A 96 -32.46 -10.96 -2.08
C GLU A 96 -30.94 -10.85 -2.28
N PHE A 97 -30.21 -10.98 -1.17
CA PHE A 97 -28.76 -11.09 -1.03
C PHE A 97 -27.91 -9.81 -1.08
N ASP A 98 -27.33 -9.48 0.08
CA ASP A 98 -25.86 -9.57 0.21
C ASP A 98 -25.41 -9.89 1.65
N ASP A 99 -26.20 -10.67 2.40
CA ASP A 99 -25.69 -11.28 3.62
C ASP A 99 -24.91 -12.52 3.18
N THR A 100 -23.58 -12.37 3.06
CA THR A 100 -22.72 -13.51 2.84
C THR A 100 -22.69 -14.29 4.14
N TYR A 101 -23.48 -15.35 4.26
CA TYR A 101 -23.53 -16.10 5.50
C TYR A 101 -22.30 -17.00 5.66
N ALA A 102 -21.68 -16.98 6.84
CA ALA A 102 -20.68 -17.97 7.22
C ALA A 102 -21.22 -18.85 8.36
N LEU A 103 -20.73 -20.08 8.45
CA LEU A 103 -21.00 -20.94 9.59
C LEU A 103 -20.07 -20.58 10.76
N ASP A 104 -20.64 -20.04 11.83
CA ASP A 104 -20.03 -19.96 13.16
C ASP A 104 -20.39 -21.26 13.92
N GLY A 105 -19.39 -22.00 14.37
CA GLY A 105 -19.58 -23.28 15.08
C GLY A 105 -20.38 -23.18 16.39
N THR A 106 -20.56 -21.97 16.94
CA THR A 106 -21.35 -21.72 18.16
C THR A 106 -22.67 -21.02 17.92
N ARG A 107 -22.78 -20.23 16.85
CA ARG A 107 -23.95 -19.38 16.57
C ARG A 107 -24.73 -19.80 15.32
N GLY A 108 -24.25 -20.80 14.59
CA GLY A 108 -24.86 -21.25 13.34
C GLY A 108 -24.51 -20.32 12.18
N ILE A 109 -25.45 -20.16 11.25
CA ILE A 109 -25.28 -19.36 10.04
C ILE A 109 -25.37 -17.87 10.42
N VAL A 110 -24.24 -17.16 10.42
CA VAL A 110 -24.15 -15.74 10.76
C VAL A 110 -23.87 -14.93 9.49
N PRO A 111 -24.59 -13.81 9.25
CA PRO A 111 -24.25 -12.90 8.16
C PRO A 111 -22.86 -12.32 8.42
N VAL A 112 -21.92 -12.61 7.52
CA VAL A 112 -20.59 -12.00 7.52
C VAL A 112 -20.66 -10.80 6.58
N PRO A 113 -20.45 -9.57 7.10
CA PRO A 113 -20.27 -8.42 6.25
C PRO A 113 -19.13 -8.71 5.29
N LYS A 114 -19.42 -8.75 4.00
CA LYS A 114 -18.39 -8.92 2.99
C LYS A 114 -17.47 -7.71 3.08
N GLU A 115 -16.30 -7.89 3.68
CA GLU A 115 -15.29 -6.85 3.70
C GLU A 115 -14.94 -6.53 2.25
N ILE A 116 -15.19 -5.29 1.85
CA ILE A 116 -14.86 -4.83 0.52
C ILE A 116 -13.33 -4.72 0.50
N SER A 117 -12.68 -5.73 -0.08
CA SER A 117 -11.23 -5.78 -0.18
C SER A 117 -10.70 -4.53 -0.90
N MET A 118 -9.82 -3.79 -0.22
CA MET A 118 -9.14 -2.64 -0.80
C MET A 118 -8.16 -3.04 -1.90
N ASP A 119 -7.80 -4.32 -2.03
CA ASP A 119 -6.86 -4.77 -3.05
C ASP A 119 -7.47 -4.64 -4.46
N LYS A 120 -8.80 -4.83 -4.59
CA LYS A 120 -9.50 -4.61 -5.85
C LYS A 120 -9.47 -3.16 -6.29
N GLU A 121 -9.53 -2.23 -5.33
CA GLU A 121 -9.50 -0.80 -5.61
C GLU A 121 -8.12 -0.36 -6.12
N ARG A 122 -7.04 -0.93 -5.55
CA ARG A 122 -5.66 -0.66 -5.99
C ARG A 122 -5.36 -1.19 -7.39
N ALA A 123 -6.10 -2.21 -7.82
CA ALA A 123 -5.99 -2.81 -9.14
C ALA A 123 -6.86 -2.11 -10.20
N LEU A 124 -7.58 -1.04 -9.86
CA LEU A 124 -8.41 -0.31 -10.83
C LEU A 124 -7.53 0.32 -11.91
N GLY A 125 -7.87 0.07 -13.17
CA GLY A 125 -7.31 0.83 -14.29
C GLY A 125 -7.76 2.29 -14.24
N PHE A 126 -7.01 3.18 -14.90
CA PHE A 126 -7.29 4.61 -14.90
C PHE A 126 -8.72 4.94 -15.37
N THR A 127 -9.21 4.27 -16.42
CA THR A 127 -10.56 4.50 -16.96
C THR A 127 -11.65 4.18 -15.94
N ASP A 128 -11.56 3.03 -15.28
CA ASP A 128 -12.53 2.61 -14.27
C ASP A 128 -12.46 3.51 -13.03
N TRP A 129 -11.23 3.86 -12.62
CA TRP A 129 -11.00 4.80 -11.53
C TRP A 129 -11.62 6.16 -11.83
N TRP A 130 -11.41 6.71 -13.04
CA TRP A 130 -11.96 8.00 -13.46
C TRP A 130 -13.48 7.99 -13.43
N GLY A 131 -14.11 6.98 -14.05
CA GLY A 131 -15.58 6.85 -14.06
C GLY A 131 -16.16 6.73 -12.65
N ALA A 132 -15.53 5.90 -11.80
CA ALA A 132 -15.91 5.77 -10.39
C ALA A 132 -15.74 7.10 -9.62
N TRP A 133 -14.69 7.87 -9.91
CA TRP A 133 -14.45 9.17 -9.30
C TRP A 133 -15.49 10.21 -9.67
N GLN A 134 -15.96 10.23 -10.93
CA GLN A 134 -17.05 11.13 -11.33
C GLN A 134 -18.31 10.87 -10.49
N ARG A 135 -18.67 9.59 -10.29
CA ARG A 135 -19.79 9.21 -9.43
C ARG A 135 -19.57 9.59 -7.96
N LEU A 136 -18.33 9.45 -7.47
CA LEU A 136 -17.97 9.90 -6.12
C LEU A 136 -18.14 11.41 -5.97
N LEU A 137 -17.72 12.21 -6.96
CA LEU A 137 -17.89 13.66 -6.95
C LEU A 137 -19.36 14.07 -6.95
N ASP A 138 -20.22 13.33 -7.64
CA ASP A 138 -21.67 13.58 -7.61
C ASP A 138 -22.28 13.26 -6.24
N LEU A 139 -21.82 12.20 -5.57
CA LEU A 139 -22.17 11.94 -4.17
C LEU A 139 -21.70 13.06 -3.25
N ILE A 140 -20.44 13.51 -3.38
CA ILE A 140 -19.88 14.59 -2.57
C ILE A 140 -20.69 15.89 -2.77
N ARG A 141 -20.98 16.24 -4.03
CA ARG A 141 -21.79 17.41 -4.38
C ARG A 141 -23.18 17.37 -3.75
N THR A 142 -23.79 16.19 -3.70
CA THR A 142 -25.16 16.02 -3.20
C THR A 142 -25.23 16.02 -1.67
N TYR A 143 -24.33 15.30 -1.00
CA TYR A 143 -24.45 15.02 0.43
C TYR A 143 -23.48 15.80 1.32
N VAL A 144 -22.34 16.24 0.80
CA VAL A 144 -21.30 16.97 1.56
C VAL A 144 -20.69 18.11 0.72
N PRO A 145 -21.50 19.05 0.21
CA PRO A 145 -21.07 20.02 -0.80
C PRO A 145 -19.90 20.92 -0.36
N LEU A 146 -19.76 21.17 0.95
CA LEU A 146 -18.66 21.98 1.50
C LEU A 146 -17.28 21.36 1.26
N GLU A 147 -17.19 20.04 1.13
CA GLU A 147 -15.93 19.34 0.89
C GLU A 147 -15.60 19.19 -0.62
N LEU A 148 -16.54 19.54 -1.51
CA LEU A 148 -16.40 19.32 -2.95
C LEU A 148 -15.16 19.98 -3.56
N GLY A 149 -14.83 21.20 -3.14
CA GLY A 149 -13.66 21.92 -3.65
C GLY A 149 -12.34 21.20 -3.36
N LYS A 150 -12.20 20.65 -2.15
CA LYS A 150 -10.99 19.94 -1.73
C LYS A 150 -10.83 18.62 -2.49
N TRP A 151 -11.91 17.86 -2.62
CA TRP A 151 -11.90 16.60 -3.36
C TRP A 151 -11.72 16.77 -4.87
N ARG A 152 -12.24 17.84 -5.47
CA ARG A 152 -11.94 18.19 -6.87
C ARG A 152 -10.46 18.50 -7.05
N THR A 153 -9.85 19.23 -6.12
CA THR A 153 -8.41 19.55 -6.18
C THR A 153 -7.57 18.27 -6.13
N HIS A 154 -7.86 17.35 -5.20
CA HIS A 154 -7.23 16.03 -5.11
C HIS A 154 -7.40 15.21 -6.39
N PHE A 155 -8.62 15.14 -6.92
CA PHE A 155 -8.92 14.44 -8.17
C PHE A 155 -8.10 15.00 -9.34
N THR A 156 -8.11 16.31 -9.54
CA THR A 156 -7.35 16.98 -10.59
C THR A 156 -5.84 16.71 -10.44
N TYR A 157 -5.33 16.73 -9.21
CA TYR A 157 -3.93 16.43 -8.93
C TYR A 157 -3.55 15.01 -9.37
N ILE A 158 -4.35 13.99 -9.04
CA ILE A 158 -4.08 12.61 -9.48
C ILE A 158 -4.18 12.48 -11.00
N CYS A 159 -5.17 13.13 -11.62
CA CYS A 159 -5.36 13.08 -13.07
C CYS A 159 -4.19 13.68 -13.87
N ALA A 160 -3.47 14.64 -13.27
CA ALA A 160 -2.26 15.21 -13.86
C ALA A 160 -1.09 14.20 -13.92
N HIS A 161 -1.13 13.15 -13.08
CA HIS A 161 -0.09 12.11 -12.98
C HIS A 161 -0.52 10.76 -13.60
N ARG A 162 -1.58 10.76 -14.43
CA ARG A 162 -2.11 9.53 -15.05
C ARG A 162 -1.13 8.83 -16.00
N GLU A 163 -0.18 9.57 -16.56
CA GLU A 163 0.81 9.07 -17.53
C GLU A 163 2.06 8.50 -16.85
N ASP A 164 2.16 8.61 -15.52
CA ASP A 164 3.24 8.02 -14.76
C ASP A 164 3.20 6.50 -14.89
N SER A 165 4.36 5.87 -15.06
CA SER A 165 4.51 4.41 -15.15
C SER A 165 3.97 3.66 -13.92
N ASN A 166 3.68 4.37 -12.82
CA ASN A 166 3.33 3.82 -11.52
C ASN A 166 1.86 4.11 -11.15
N TRP A 167 0.92 4.00 -12.09
CA TRP A 167 -0.51 4.23 -11.84
C TRP A 167 -1.04 3.47 -10.60
N ALA A 168 -0.59 2.23 -10.38
CA ALA A 168 -0.97 1.45 -9.20
C ALA A 168 -0.63 2.15 -7.87
N VAL A 169 0.50 2.86 -7.80
CA VAL A 169 0.90 3.66 -6.63
C VAL A 169 -0.05 4.84 -6.45
N TRP A 170 -0.43 5.53 -7.53
CA TRP A 170 -1.37 6.64 -7.49
C TRP A 170 -2.78 6.22 -7.06
N ALA A 171 -3.29 5.11 -7.60
CA ALA A 171 -4.57 4.53 -7.18
C ALA A 171 -4.56 4.11 -5.71
N ALA A 172 -3.47 3.52 -5.24
CA ALA A 172 -3.30 3.16 -3.84
C ALA A 172 -3.15 4.37 -2.90
N TYR A 173 -2.47 5.43 -3.36
CA TYR A 173 -2.38 6.71 -2.64
C TYR A 173 -3.77 7.34 -2.50
N ASP A 174 -4.54 7.42 -3.58
CA ASP A 174 -5.92 7.93 -3.57
C ASP A 174 -6.82 7.19 -2.57
N SER A 175 -6.81 5.85 -2.63
CA SER A 175 -7.58 4.99 -1.72
C SER A 175 -7.22 5.26 -0.25
N GLU A 176 -5.93 5.38 0.05
CA GLU A 176 -5.44 5.63 1.42
C GLU A 176 -5.82 7.05 1.92
N VAL A 177 -5.74 8.08 1.07
CA VAL A 177 -6.21 9.44 1.40
C VAL A 177 -7.70 9.42 1.70
N ARG A 178 -8.52 8.85 0.81
CA ARG A 178 -9.97 8.71 1.02
C ARG A 178 -10.32 7.94 2.27
N TYR A 179 -9.59 6.86 2.57
CA TYR A 179 -9.80 6.10 3.80
C TYR A 179 -9.50 6.97 5.03
N ARG A 180 -8.34 7.62 5.09
CA ARG A 180 -7.92 8.42 6.25
C ARG A 180 -8.78 9.65 6.48
N SER A 181 -9.30 10.28 5.43
CA SER A 181 -10.23 11.41 5.56
C SER A 181 -11.55 11.03 6.22
N THR A 182 -11.92 9.75 6.27
CA THR A 182 -13.11 9.29 7.02
C THR A 182 -12.84 9.06 8.52
N VAL A 183 -11.57 8.96 8.91
CA VAL A 183 -11.14 8.64 10.29
C VAL A 183 -10.45 9.83 10.97
N SER A 184 -9.89 10.74 10.19
CA SER A 184 -9.09 11.88 10.65
C SER A 184 -9.43 13.14 9.85
N SER A 185 -9.13 14.32 10.41
CA SER A 185 -9.34 15.63 9.78
C SER A 185 -8.27 15.93 8.71
N LEU A 186 -7.99 14.96 7.84
CA LEU A 186 -7.01 15.08 6.77
C LEU A 186 -7.60 15.89 5.61
N ASP A 187 -6.91 16.96 5.22
CA ASP A 187 -7.30 17.77 4.05
C ASP A 187 -6.86 17.09 2.75
N PRO A 188 -7.79 16.58 1.91
CA PRO A 188 -7.42 15.89 0.69
C PRO A 188 -6.88 16.84 -0.38
N ALA A 189 -7.08 18.17 -0.28
CA ALA A 189 -6.57 19.12 -1.26
C ALA A 189 -5.03 19.23 -1.26
N VAL A 190 -4.39 18.79 -0.18
CA VAL A 190 -2.94 18.83 0.01
C VAL A 190 -2.33 17.48 -0.39
N PHE A 191 -1.19 17.51 -1.06
CA PHE A 191 -0.43 16.30 -1.33
C PHE A 191 0.25 15.80 -0.05
N HIS A 192 -0.01 14.55 0.33
CA HIS A 192 0.53 13.93 1.54
C HIS A 192 1.71 13.02 1.20
N ASP A 193 2.90 13.61 1.15
CA ASP A 193 4.16 12.93 0.83
C ASP A 193 4.43 11.70 1.72
N VAL A 194 4.13 11.77 3.02
CA VAL A 194 4.29 10.66 3.96
C VAL A 194 3.41 9.46 3.57
N ILE A 195 2.17 9.74 3.13
CA ILE A 195 1.24 8.68 2.67
C ILE A 195 1.75 8.09 1.36
N TYR A 196 2.10 8.95 0.40
CA TYR A 196 2.60 8.52 -0.90
C TYR A 196 3.86 7.65 -0.77
N ASN A 197 4.86 8.09 -0.01
CA ASN A 197 6.09 7.34 0.20
C ASN A 197 5.85 6.00 0.91
N ALA A 198 4.90 5.94 1.84
CA ALA A 198 4.52 4.68 2.50
C ALA A 198 3.86 3.69 1.53
N VAL A 199 3.00 4.19 0.63
CA VAL A 199 2.39 3.38 -0.44
C VAL A 199 3.43 2.91 -1.44
N LEU A 200 4.29 3.80 -1.93
CA LEU A 200 5.37 3.49 -2.86
C LEU A 200 6.31 2.40 -2.31
N LYS A 201 6.70 2.51 -1.05
CA LYS A 201 7.55 1.51 -0.38
C LYS A 201 6.84 0.15 -0.25
N ARG A 202 5.53 0.15 -0.02
CA ARG A 202 4.72 -1.08 0.05
C ARG A 202 4.65 -1.74 -1.32
N ASP A 203 4.41 -0.96 -2.37
CA ASP A 203 4.35 -1.43 -3.75
C ASP A 203 5.67 -2.08 -4.19
N TRP A 204 6.81 -1.40 -3.97
CA TRP A 204 8.13 -1.98 -4.25
C TRP A 204 8.39 -3.29 -3.51
N LYS A 205 7.96 -3.39 -2.25
CA LYS A 205 8.08 -4.64 -1.48
C LYS A 205 7.21 -5.75 -2.10
N SER A 206 6.01 -5.44 -2.54
CA SER A 206 5.10 -6.40 -3.18
C SER A 206 5.67 -6.87 -4.52
N SER A 207 6.15 -5.95 -5.36
CA SER A 207 6.75 -6.27 -6.66
C SER A 207 8.00 -7.14 -6.50
N ALA A 208 8.91 -6.81 -5.58
CA ALA A 208 10.10 -7.61 -5.30
C ALA A 208 9.75 -9.03 -4.78
N LEU A 209 8.69 -9.17 -3.97
CA LEU A 209 8.22 -10.48 -3.51
C LEU A 209 7.60 -11.30 -4.64
N GLU A 210 6.88 -10.66 -5.56
CA GLU A 210 6.27 -11.37 -6.69
C GLU A 210 7.32 -11.80 -7.72
N GLU A 211 8.35 -10.98 -7.96
CA GLU A 211 9.51 -11.35 -8.78
C GLU A 211 10.24 -12.57 -8.19
N LEU A 212 10.53 -12.56 -6.88
CA LEU A 212 11.13 -13.71 -6.19
C LEU A 212 10.26 -14.98 -6.32
N ARG A 213 8.93 -14.85 -6.20
CA ARG A 213 8.02 -15.98 -6.39
C ARG A 213 8.01 -16.50 -7.83
N ALA A 214 8.10 -15.61 -8.81
CA ALA A 214 8.18 -15.98 -10.21
C ALA A 214 9.48 -16.74 -10.51
N GLU A 215 10.62 -16.28 -9.97
CA GLU A 215 11.92 -16.96 -10.09
C GLU A 215 11.89 -18.37 -9.48
N LEU A 216 11.27 -18.53 -8.30
CA LEU A 216 11.12 -19.83 -7.65
C LEU A 216 10.25 -20.81 -8.46
N ARG A 217 9.18 -20.31 -9.09
CA ARG A 217 8.31 -21.10 -9.97
C ARG A 217 9.07 -21.57 -11.23
N ASN A 218 9.86 -20.69 -11.83
CA ASN A 218 10.62 -21.01 -13.04
C ASN A 218 11.80 -21.96 -12.77
N SER A 219 12.46 -21.82 -11.62
CA SER A 219 13.57 -22.70 -11.23
C SER A 219 13.13 -24.15 -10.96
N SER A 220 11.85 -24.35 -10.59
CA SER A 220 11.30 -25.67 -10.33
C SER A 220 10.99 -26.47 -11.60
N THR A 221 10.88 -25.81 -12.76
CA THR A 221 10.48 -26.46 -14.02
C THR A 221 11.64 -27.00 -14.84
N THR A 222 12.87 -26.48 -14.65
CA THR A 222 14.05 -26.86 -15.45
C THR A 222 14.77 -28.13 -14.99
N HIS A 223 14.43 -28.69 -13.82
CA HIS A 223 15.08 -29.91 -13.30
C HIS A 223 14.24 -31.19 -13.43
N ALA A 224 13.01 -31.12 -13.96
CA ALA A 224 12.13 -32.29 -14.07
C ALA A 224 12.30 -33.12 -15.36
N SER A 225 13.17 -32.68 -16.31
CA SER A 225 13.31 -33.35 -17.62
C SER A 225 14.65 -34.06 -17.84
N SER A 226 15.52 -34.10 -16.84
CA SER A 226 16.73 -34.93 -16.87
C SER A 226 16.42 -36.31 -16.29
N SER A 227 15.98 -37.20 -17.17
CA SER A 227 16.11 -38.65 -17.06
C SER A 227 17.26 -39.15 -16.17
N SER A 228 16.94 -39.99 -15.19
CA SER A 228 17.83 -41.08 -14.75
C SER A 228 16.96 -42.26 -14.31
N THR A 229 16.65 -43.19 -15.23
CA THR A 229 17.34 -44.48 -15.34
C THR A 229 17.60 -45.16 -14.00
N ARG A 230 16.83 -46.24 -13.76
CA ARG A 230 17.15 -47.45 -12.99
C ARG A 230 18.49 -47.40 -12.25
N PHE A 231 18.45 -47.35 -10.93
CA PHE A 231 19.56 -47.82 -10.11
C PHE A 231 19.16 -49.10 -9.36
N HIS A 232 20.01 -50.09 -9.57
CA HIS A 232 19.97 -51.44 -9.02
C HIS A 232 20.22 -51.47 -7.50
N PRO A 233 19.69 -52.47 -6.77
CA PRO A 233 20.03 -52.75 -5.39
C PRO A 233 21.22 -53.73 -5.32
N TYR A 234 22.40 -53.25 -4.92
CA TYR A 234 23.49 -54.04 -4.32
C TYR A 234 24.19 -53.08 -3.35
N ASN A 235 24.13 -53.27 -2.03
CA ASN A 235 24.81 -54.29 -1.22
C ASN A 235 26.33 -54.28 -1.44
N ASP A 236 27.03 -53.44 -0.68
CA ASP A 236 28.33 -53.84 -0.14
C ASP A 236 28.72 -53.05 1.12
N SER A 237 28.64 -53.75 2.25
CA SER A 237 29.73 -54.02 3.18
C SER A 237 30.85 -52.98 3.35
N ASN A 238 30.95 -52.51 4.60
CA ASN A 238 32.13 -52.70 5.45
C ASN A 238 33.48 -52.09 4.99
N SER A 239 33.89 -50.95 5.54
CA SER A 239 35.24 -50.83 6.12
C SER A 239 35.37 -49.69 7.12
N ASN A 240 35.54 -50.12 8.36
CA ASN A 240 36.10 -49.42 9.50
C ASN A 240 37.53 -48.91 9.20
N SER A 241 37.86 -47.64 9.46
CA SER A 241 39.24 -47.15 9.53
C SER A 241 39.36 -45.86 10.34
N ASN A 242 39.49 -46.09 11.63
CA ASN A 242 40.18 -45.30 12.64
C ASN A 242 41.43 -44.56 12.11
N SER A 243 41.55 -43.25 12.35
CA SER A 243 42.84 -42.52 12.28
C SER A 243 42.82 -41.28 13.16
N ASN A 244 43.30 -41.52 14.36
CA ASN A 244 43.72 -40.61 15.40
C ASN A 244 44.98 -39.82 14.95
N SER A 245 45.04 -38.50 15.14
CA SER A 245 46.33 -37.78 15.22
C SER A 245 46.21 -36.49 16.02
N ASN A 246 46.63 -36.61 17.29
CA ASN A 246 47.10 -35.53 18.13
C ASN A 246 48.28 -34.80 17.48
N SER A 247 48.26 -33.46 17.50
CA SER A 247 49.48 -32.66 17.55
C SER A 247 49.30 -31.45 18.47
N ARG A 248 50.00 -31.55 19.62
CA ARG A 248 50.28 -30.47 20.56
C ARG A 248 51.23 -29.46 19.91
N SER A 249 50.95 -28.16 20.04
CA SER A 249 52.01 -27.17 20.17
C SER A 249 51.62 -26.07 21.17
N LYS A 250 52.55 -25.79 22.07
CA LYS A 250 52.48 -24.90 23.23
C LYS A 250 53.11 -23.54 22.90
N ASN A 251 52.65 -22.52 23.64
CA ASN A 251 53.22 -21.18 23.85
C ASN A 251 52.88 -20.19 22.71
N GLN A 252 52.27 -19.01 22.93
CA GLN A 252 52.71 -17.96 23.86
C GLN A 252 51.58 -16.95 24.20
N PHE A 253 51.68 -16.46 25.43
CA PHE A 253 51.09 -15.29 26.07
C PHE A 253 50.59 -14.14 25.17
N PHE A 254 49.29 -13.87 25.20
CA PHE A 254 48.75 -12.50 25.25
C PHE A 254 47.44 -12.51 26.03
N ARG A 255 47.43 -11.80 27.17
CA ARG A 255 46.26 -11.57 28.03
C ARG A 255 45.14 -10.93 27.18
N LYS A 256 44.05 -11.67 26.95
CA LYS A 256 42.77 -11.10 26.55
C LYS A 256 41.76 -11.38 27.65
N ASN A 257 41.35 -10.29 28.30
CA ASN A 257 40.18 -10.22 29.17
C ASN A 257 38.95 -10.63 28.34
N GLN A 258 38.58 -11.91 28.39
CA GLN A 258 37.32 -12.45 27.90
C GLN A 258 36.34 -12.48 29.06
N ASN A 259 35.66 -11.36 29.28
CA ASN A 259 34.43 -11.30 30.07
C ASN A 259 33.55 -10.21 29.46
N GLN A 260 33.07 -10.44 28.24
CA GLN A 260 31.87 -9.80 27.73
C GLN A 260 31.08 -10.83 26.93
N ALA A 261 29.91 -11.15 27.45
CA ALA A 261 28.94 -12.05 26.86
C ALA A 261 28.62 -11.62 25.41
N PRO A 262 28.51 -12.56 24.46
CA PRO A 262 27.97 -12.24 23.15
C PRO A 262 26.49 -11.91 23.33
N LEU A 263 26.12 -10.64 23.13
CA LEU A 263 24.73 -10.27 22.93
C LEU A 263 24.24 -11.05 21.71
N ALA A 264 23.39 -12.03 21.99
CA ALA A 264 22.71 -12.86 21.01
C ALA A 264 22.01 -11.96 19.99
N ILE A 265 22.56 -11.92 18.78
CA ILE A 265 21.83 -11.43 17.61
C ILE A 265 20.73 -12.46 17.40
N THR A 266 19.51 -12.09 17.77
CA THR A 266 18.31 -12.89 17.61
C THR A 266 18.21 -13.42 16.18
N ASN A 267 18.01 -14.74 16.08
CA ASN A 267 17.86 -15.56 14.89
C ASN A 267 16.77 -15.04 13.95
N GLY A 268 17.11 -14.08 13.09
CA GLY A 268 16.32 -13.66 11.94
C GLY A 268 17.17 -13.80 10.69
N GLU A 269 16.76 -14.71 9.82
CA GLU A 269 17.40 -15.15 8.57
C GLU A 269 17.92 -13.98 7.72
N ASN A 270 19.21 -13.66 7.84
CA ASN A 270 19.95 -12.93 6.83
C ASN A 270 21.11 -13.83 6.37
N PRO A 271 20.94 -14.61 5.29
CA PRO A 271 21.92 -15.62 4.87
C PRO A 271 23.24 -15.05 4.31
N ALA A 272 23.40 -13.72 4.25
CA ALA A 272 24.47 -13.10 3.47
C ALA A 272 25.44 -12.27 4.33
N GLY A 273 26.35 -12.95 5.05
CA GLY A 273 27.67 -12.45 5.45
C GLY A 273 27.79 -11.07 6.13
N PRO A 274 29.01 -10.62 6.49
CA PRO A 274 29.28 -9.21 6.77
C PRO A 274 29.19 -8.46 5.45
N ARG A 275 28.80 -7.20 5.49
CA ARG A 275 29.11 -6.30 4.38
C ARG A 275 30.02 -5.18 4.82
N CYS A 276 30.78 -4.65 3.87
CA CYS A 276 31.56 -3.47 4.10
C CYS A 276 30.65 -2.25 4.32
N PHE A 277 30.83 -1.54 5.43
CA PHE A 277 29.99 -0.38 5.72
C PHE A 277 30.37 0.87 4.91
N ILE A 278 31.44 0.83 4.10
CA ILE A 278 31.82 1.92 3.20
C ILE A 278 31.15 1.74 1.84
N CYS A 279 31.39 0.61 1.17
CA CYS A 279 30.91 0.38 -0.21
C CYS A 279 29.76 -0.64 -0.34
N GLY A 280 29.41 -1.35 0.74
CA GLY A 280 28.37 -2.37 0.73
C GLY A 280 28.80 -3.75 0.22
N ASN A 281 30.04 -3.94 -0.25
CA ASN A 281 30.50 -5.21 -0.78
C ASN A 281 30.44 -6.33 0.30
N ARG A 282 29.94 -7.52 -0.10
CA ARG A 282 29.72 -8.70 0.75
C ARG A 282 30.81 -9.76 0.64
N ASP A 283 31.80 -9.55 -0.22
CA ASP A 283 32.93 -10.46 -0.35
C ASP A 283 33.61 -10.68 1.02
N PRO A 284 33.70 -11.93 1.52
CA PRO A 284 34.36 -12.24 2.79
C PRO A 284 35.82 -11.80 2.87
N SER A 285 36.51 -11.70 1.73
CA SER A 285 37.89 -11.20 1.64
C SER A 285 37.96 -9.68 1.77
N HIS A 286 36.85 -8.97 1.56
CA HIS A 286 36.79 -7.52 1.56
C HIS A 286 36.57 -6.96 2.97
N GLN A 287 37.59 -6.29 3.51
CA GLN A 287 37.54 -5.69 4.83
C GLN A 287 37.24 -4.18 4.75
N SER A 288 36.30 -3.69 5.55
CA SER A 288 36.04 -2.23 5.63
C SER A 288 37.24 -1.41 6.10
N ARG A 289 38.22 -2.04 6.76
CA ARG A 289 39.46 -1.37 7.15
C ARG A 289 40.44 -1.20 6.00
N SER A 290 40.30 -1.89 4.89
CA SER A 290 41.14 -1.73 3.69
C SER A 290 40.35 -1.22 2.49
N CYS A 291 39.02 -1.15 2.58
CA CYS A 291 38.18 -0.56 1.56
C CYS A 291 38.57 0.90 1.33
N ASP A 292 38.86 1.24 0.08
CA ASP A 292 39.19 2.56 -0.49
C ASP A 292 38.22 2.96 -1.62
N ALA A 293 37.19 2.14 -1.86
CA ALA A 293 36.22 2.36 -2.90
C ALA A 293 35.52 3.72 -2.77
N GLN A 294 35.47 4.46 -3.87
CA GLN A 294 34.76 5.72 -3.99
C GLN A 294 33.28 5.52 -4.32
N ASN A 295 32.96 4.39 -4.96
CA ASN A 295 31.62 3.99 -5.33
C ASN A 295 31.22 2.72 -4.58
N ARG A 296 29.93 2.60 -4.33
CA ARG A 296 29.27 1.42 -3.79
C ARG A 296 29.09 0.36 -4.89
N GLY A 297 28.70 -0.86 -4.48
CA GLY A 297 28.45 -1.96 -5.42
C GLY A 297 27.34 -1.68 -6.44
N ASP A 298 26.44 -0.74 -6.16
CA ASP A 298 25.37 -0.26 -7.05
C ASP A 298 25.79 0.93 -7.93
N GLY A 299 27.07 1.30 -7.93
CA GLY A 299 27.63 2.40 -8.73
C GLY A 299 27.41 3.81 -8.16
N ARG A 300 26.64 3.95 -7.07
CA ARG A 300 26.46 5.24 -6.38
C ARG A 300 27.72 5.64 -5.60
N PRO A 301 28.01 6.94 -5.44
CA PRO A 301 29.12 7.36 -4.59
C PRO A 301 28.93 6.90 -3.14
N THR A 302 30.04 6.58 -2.48
CA THR A 302 30.06 6.29 -1.04
C THR A 302 29.77 7.55 -0.24
N VAL A 303 29.00 7.43 0.85
CA VAL A 303 28.69 8.57 1.75
C VAL A 303 29.95 9.06 2.46
N LEU A 304 30.82 8.12 2.84
CA LEU A 304 32.09 8.41 3.47
C LEU A 304 33.17 8.66 2.42
N GLY A 305 33.82 9.83 2.49
CA GLY A 305 34.93 10.16 1.63
C GLY A 305 36.17 9.29 1.83
N ALA A 306 37.22 9.61 1.06
CA ALA A 306 38.53 8.98 1.20
C ALA A 306 39.07 9.13 2.63
N ARG A 307 39.98 8.23 3.02
CA ARG A 307 40.64 8.34 4.32
C ARG A 307 41.45 9.62 4.38
N SER A 308 41.29 10.37 5.46
CA SER A 308 42.21 11.44 5.83
C SER A 308 43.53 10.87 6.34
N HIS A 309 44.55 11.73 6.45
CA HIS A 309 45.88 11.36 6.92
C HIS A 309 45.91 10.73 8.32
N ASP A 310 44.94 11.08 9.18
CA ASP A 310 44.77 10.49 10.52
C ASP A 310 44.07 9.12 10.51
N GLY A 311 43.74 8.59 9.32
CA GLY A 311 43.06 7.32 9.12
C GLY A 311 41.55 7.38 9.39
N SER A 312 41.01 8.55 9.75
CA SER A 312 39.58 8.74 9.92
C SER A 312 38.86 8.83 8.56
N ARG A 313 37.54 8.63 8.58
CA ARG A 313 36.68 8.85 7.42
C ARG A 313 35.58 9.80 7.85
N VAL A 314 35.38 10.82 7.05
CA VAL A 314 34.33 11.82 7.19
C VAL A 314 33.47 11.81 5.93
N ASP A 315 32.23 12.25 6.04
CA ASP A 315 31.41 12.56 4.86
C ASP A 315 31.87 13.87 4.20
N SER A 316 31.15 14.30 3.16
CA SER A 316 31.40 15.57 2.45
C SER A 316 31.23 16.82 3.33
N GLU A 317 30.55 16.71 4.46
CA GLU A 317 30.31 17.79 5.42
C GLU A 317 31.32 17.77 6.57
N GLY A 318 32.23 16.80 6.61
CA GLY A 318 33.22 16.65 7.67
C GLY A 318 32.72 15.88 8.90
N ASN A 319 31.52 15.29 8.85
CA ASN A 319 30.98 14.53 9.98
C ASN A 319 31.62 13.15 10.08
N ARG A 320 31.96 12.75 11.31
CA ARG A 320 32.52 11.43 11.61
C ARG A 320 31.41 10.45 11.96
N TYR A 321 31.49 9.24 11.41
CA TYR A 321 30.53 8.17 11.67
C TYR A 321 31.13 7.17 12.67
N CYS A 322 30.30 6.68 13.60
CA CYS A 322 30.73 5.65 14.54
C CYS A 322 30.92 4.31 13.80
N PHE A 323 32.18 3.87 13.71
CA PHE A 323 32.56 2.61 13.07
C PHE A 323 32.00 1.39 13.80
N ALA A 324 31.93 1.44 15.14
CA ALA A 324 31.37 0.35 15.93
C ALA A 324 29.88 0.18 15.65
N TRP A 325 29.14 1.30 15.57
CA TRP A 325 27.71 1.34 15.24
C TRP A 325 27.44 0.75 13.86
N ASN A 326 28.16 1.21 12.84
CA ASN A 326 28.02 0.73 11.46
C ASN A 326 28.61 -0.68 11.22
N GLY A 327 29.42 -1.17 12.17
CA GLY A 327 30.01 -2.49 12.15
C GLY A 327 29.10 -3.57 12.76
N ARG A 328 29.60 -4.81 12.79
CA ARG A 328 28.85 -5.98 13.28
C ARG A 328 28.50 -5.93 14.76
N ARG A 329 29.37 -5.32 15.57
CA ARG A 329 29.23 -5.34 17.03
C ARG A 329 28.17 -4.34 17.53
N GLY A 330 27.79 -3.39 16.68
CA GLY A 330 27.07 -2.21 17.14
C GLY A 330 27.92 -1.35 18.07
N CYS A 331 27.34 -0.23 18.47
CA CYS A 331 27.92 0.65 19.49
C CYS A 331 26.97 0.65 20.69
N GLN A 332 27.51 0.51 21.90
CA GLN A 332 26.75 0.54 23.15
C GLN A 332 26.65 1.96 23.74
N SER A 333 27.46 2.89 23.24
CA SER A 333 27.28 4.30 23.56
C SER A 333 25.91 4.74 23.01
N GLY A 334 25.10 5.43 23.80
CA GLY A 334 23.78 5.90 23.36
C GLY A 334 23.88 6.98 22.27
N ALA A 335 22.97 7.96 22.29
CA ALA A 335 22.96 9.05 21.31
C ALA A 335 24.28 9.87 21.25
N TYR A 336 25.07 9.87 22.32
CA TYR A 336 26.31 10.64 22.45
C TYR A 336 27.54 9.74 22.35
N CYS A 337 27.87 9.30 21.14
CA CYS A 337 29.07 8.49 20.91
C CYS A 337 30.29 9.37 20.60
N ARG A 338 31.34 9.25 21.40
CA ARG A 338 32.62 9.99 21.20
C ARG A 338 33.36 9.59 19.92
N LEU A 339 33.00 8.46 19.32
CA LEU A 339 33.62 7.95 18.09
C LEU A 339 32.94 8.47 16.81
N GLY A 340 31.86 9.24 16.93
CA GLY A 340 31.13 9.83 15.82
C GLY A 340 29.62 9.57 15.87
N HIS A 341 28.90 10.13 14.92
CA HIS A 341 27.44 10.01 14.81
C HIS A 341 26.99 8.58 14.52
N HIS A 342 25.81 8.22 15.03
CA HIS A 342 25.16 6.94 14.80
C HIS A 342 24.34 6.92 13.51
N TRP A 343 24.92 7.45 12.44
CA TRP A 343 24.29 7.53 11.13
C TRP A 343 24.66 6.32 10.28
N CYS A 344 23.79 5.97 9.33
CA CYS A 344 24.05 4.85 8.43
C CYS A 344 25.05 5.28 7.35
N SER A 345 26.24 4.69 7.34
CA SER A 345 27.30 5.07 6.38
C SER A 345 27.06 4.61 4.94
N LEU A 346 26.00 3.85 4.69
CA LEU A 346 25.64 3.40 3.35
C LEU A 346 24.60 4.30 2.69
N CYS A 347 23.52 4.67 3.39
CA CYS A 347 22.45 5.51 2.83
C CYS A 347 22.45 6.96 3.34
N GLY A 348 23.28 7.29 4.33
CA GLY A 348 23.34 8.63 4.92
C GLY A 348 22.22 8.93 5.92
N ALA A 349 21.33 7.99 6.24
CA ALA A 349 20.24 8.23 7.20
C ALA A 349 20.77 8.68 8.57
N GLN A 350 20.29 9.84 9.02
CA GLN A 350 20.76 10.52 10.23
C GLN A 350 19.91 10.26 11.48
N ASP A 351 18.76 9.63 11.31
CA ASP A 351 17.77 9.35 12.36
C ASP A 351 18.22 8.28 13.38
N GLY A 352 19.39 7.66 13.16
CA GLY A 352 19.90 6.59 14.00
C GLY A 352 19.06 5.31 13.96
N SER A 353 18.12 5.20 13.01
CA SER A 353 17.18 4.08 12.95
C SER A 353 17.85 2.74 12.67
N HIS A 354 19.01 2.75 11.99
CA HIS A 354 19.73 1.52 11.65
C HIS A 354 21.22 1.74 11.36
N PRO A 355 22.06 0.71 11.63
CA PRO A 355 23.46 0.70 11.21
C PRO A 355 23.62 0.24 9.76
N ALA A 356 24.80 0.47 9.18
CA ALA A 356 25.15 -0.01 7.84
C ALA A 356 24.93 -1.51 7.64
N GLN A 357 25.12 -2.38 8.64
CA GLN A 357 24.85 -3.83 8.52
C GLN A 357 23.36 -4.18 8.36
N ARG A 358 22.44 -3.23 8.64
CA ARG A 358 20.99 -3.40 8.49
C ARG A 358 20.35 -2.46 7.45
N CYS A 359 21.14 -1.61 6.82
CA CYS A 359 20.73 -0.80 5.66
C CYS A 359 20.07 -1.64 4.56
N ARG A 360 18.90 -1.21 4.09
CA ARG A 360 18.18 -1.87 2.98
C ARG A 360 18.36 -1.19 1.63
N ALA A 361 19.01 -0.03 1.62
CA ALA A 361 19.27 0.72 0.40
C ALA A 361 20.48 0.17 -0.40
N VAL A 362 21.04 -0.98 -0.02
CA VAL A 362 22.24 -1.60 -0.61
C VAL A 362 22.09 -3.11 -0.69
#